data_AF-A0A3P7DJK8-F1
#
_entry.id   AF-A0A3P7DJK8-F1
#
_cell.length_a   1.000
_cell.length_b   1.000
_cell.length_c   1.000
_cell.angle_alpha   90.00
_cell.angle_beta   90.00
_cell.angle_gamma   90.00
#
_symmetry.space_group_name_H-M   'P 1'
#
loop_
_entity.id
_entity.type
_entity.pdbx_description
1 polymer ?
#
loop_
_entity_poly.entity_id
_entity_poly.type
_entity_poly.pdbx_seq_one_letter_code
_entity_poly.pdbx_strand_id
1 'polypeptide(L)' 'MSKRGRGGASGAKFRISLGLPVGAVMNCADNTGAKNLFVIAVYGIKGRLNRLPSAGV' A
#
# COMPACT_ATOMS: atom_id res chain seq x y z
N MET A 1 -0.87 -33.50 14.66
CA MET A 1 -1.56 -32.29 14.18
C MET A 1 -0.75 -31.05 14.55
N SER A 2 0.17 -30.57 13.71
CA SER A 2 0.82 -29.25 13.95
C SER A 2 1.54 -28.70 12.72
N LYS A 3 0.95 -28.75 11.52
CA LYS A 3 1.33 -27.78 10.47
C LYS A 3 0.66 -26.43 10.77
N ARG A 4 0.92 -25.87 11.94
CA ARG A 4 0.79 -24.41 12.11
C ARG A 4 2.03 -23.85 11.43
N GLY A 5 1.97 -23.79 10.10
CA GLY A 5 2.95 -23.06 9.31
C GLY A 5 3.03 -21.68 9.95
N ARG A 6 4.20 -21.36 10.52
CA ARG A 6 4.49 -20.00 10.92
C ARG A 6 4.41 -19.21 9.62
N GLY A 7 3.26 -18.64 9.32
CA GLY A 7 3.17 -17.56 8.36
C GLY A 7 4.05 -16.47 8.93
N GLY A 8 5.34 -16.51 8.60
CA GLY A 8 6.26 -15.43 8.91
C GLY A 8 5.57 -14.17 8.44
N ALA A 9 5.51 -13.17 9.32
CA ALA A 9 4.74 -11.95 9.10
C ALA A 9 4.87 -11.52 7.62
N SER A 10 3.76 -11.57 6.89
CA SER A 10 3.73 -11.11 5.51
C SER A 10 3.94 -9.60 5.55
N GLY A 11 5.17 -9.16 5.32
CA GLY A 11 5.54 -7.76 5.45
C GLY A 11 7.01 -7.51 5.16
N ALA A 12 7.34 -6.26 4.85
CA ALA A 12 8.72 -5.83 4.65
C ALA A 12 9.53 -5.96 5.95
N LYS A 13 10.75 -6.48 5.85
CA LYS A 13 11.71 -6.54 6.97
C LYS A 13 12.14 -5.14 7.46
N PHE A 14 12.08 -4.15 6.57
CA PHE A 14 12.51 -2.78 6.82
C PHE A 14 11.32 -1.83 6.88
N ARG A 15 11.47 -0.72 7.61
CA ARG A 15 10.50 0.38 7.55
C ARG A 15 10.49 0.96 6.14
N ILE A 16 9.31 0.99 5.52
CA ILE A 16 9.08 1.58 4.21
C ILE A 16 8.49 2.98 4.42
N SER A 17 9.11 3.98 3.80
CA SER A 17 8.57 5.34 3.76
C SER A 17 7.30 5.36 2.91
N LEU A 18 6.25 5.98 3.43
CA LEU A 18 4.98 6.13 2.72
C LEU A 18 5.11 7.29 1.74
N GLY A 19 5.17 6.98 0.44
CA GLY A 19 5.39 7.96 -0.63
C GLY A 19 4.16 8.28 -1.47
N LEU A 20 3.05 7.57 -1.26
CA LEU A 20 1.87 7.63 -2.13
C LEU A 20 0.66 8.20 -1.39
N PRO A 21 0.47 9.52 -1.32
CA PRO A 21 -0.75 10.10 -0.76
C PRO A 21 -2.00 9.71 -1.58
N VAL A 22 -3.18 9.80 -0.97
CA VAL A 22 -4.45 9.77 -1.71
C VAL A 22 -4.40 10.82 -2.83
N GLY A 23 -4.83 10.42 -4.03
CA GLY A 23 -4.72 11.21 -5.26
C GLY A 23 -3.39 11.04 -6.01
N ALA A 24 -2.43 10.28 -5.48
CA ALA A 24 -1.21 9.94 -6.21
C ALA A 24 -1.54 9.10 -7.46
N VAL A 25 -0.74 9.32 -8.51
CA VAL A 25 -0.82 8.58 -9.78
C VAL A 25 0.46 7.78 -9.95
N MET A 26 0.33 6.52 -10.34
CA MET A 26 1.46 5.62 -10.57
C MET A 26 1.33 4.99 -11.94
N ASN A 27 2.46 4.73 -12.61
CA ASN A 27 2.43 3.95 -13.84
C ASN A 27 1.93 2.52 -13.56
N CYS A 28 1.05 2.01 -14.41
CA CYS A 28 0.51 0.66 -14.36
C CYS A 28 1.00 -0.14 -15.57
N ALA A 29 1.40 -1.38 -15.32
CA ALA A 29 1.56 -2.38 -16.37
C ALA A 29 0.59 -3.52 -16.05
N ASP A 30 -0.52 -3.57 -16.77
CA ASP A 30 -1.53 -4.63 -16.65
C ASP A 30 -1.93 -5.17 -18.03
N ASN A 31 -2.73 -6.24 -18.05
CA ASN A 31 -3.23 -6.84 -19.29
C ASN A 31 -4.59 -6.25 -19.73
N THR A 32 -5.05 -5.18 -19.08
CA THR A 32 -6.34 -4.53 -19.41
C THR A 32 -6.15 -3.30 -20.32
N GLY A 33 -4.92 -2.80 -20.40
CA GLY A 33 -4.57 -1.58 -21.13
C GLY A 33 -4.52 -0.33 -20.24
N ALA A 34 -4.74 -0.47 -18.93
CA ALA A 34 -4.60 0.63 -18.00
C ALA A 34 -3.13 1.05 -17.90
N LYS A 35 -2.87 2.35 -18.09
CA LYS A 35 -1.50 2.91 -18.05
C LYS A 35 -1.17 3.55 -16.71
N ASN A 36 -2.18 3.92 -15.93
CA ASN A 36 -2.02 4.65 -14.68
C ASN A 36 -2.97 4.09 -13.60
N LEU A 37 -2.45 3.93 -12.39
CA LEU A 37 -3.22 3.66 -11.18
C LEU A 37 -3.42 4.96 -10.39
N PHE A 38 -4.59 5.12 -9.80
CA PHE A 38 -4.92 6.24 -8.91
C PHE A 38 -5.14 5.73 -7.49
N VAL A 39 -4.48 6.33 -6.50
CA VAL A 39 -4.68 6.00 -5.09
C VAL A 39 -5.98 6.65 -4.60
N ILE A 40 -7.05 5.87 -4.54
CA ILE A 40 -8.38 6.36 -4.13
C ILE A 40 -8.52 6.50 -2.61
N ALA A 41 -7.92 5.60 -1.85
CA ALA A 41 -8.02 5.53 -0.40
C ALA A 41 -6.82 4.78 0.16
N VAL A 42 -6.45 5.12 1.40
CA VAL A 42 -5.42 4.42 2.18
C VAL A 42 -6.08 3.87 3.42
N TYR A 43 -5.80 2.61 3.76
CA TYR A 43 -6.33 1.97 4.97
C TYR A 43 -5.29 2.00 6.10
N GLY A 44 -5.73 1.77 7.35
CA GLY A 44 -4.83 1.62 8.50
C GLY A 44 -4.15 2.92 8.96
N ILE A 45 -4.77 4.07 8.68
CA ILE A 45 -4.20 5.40 8.93
C ILE A 45 -4.19 5.73 10.43
N LYS A 46 -3.03 6.14 10.96
CA LYS A 46 -2.87 6.77 12.29
C LYS A 46 -2.39 8.21 12.14
N GLY A 47 -3.19 9.02 11.46
CA GLY A 47 -2.86 10.38 11.04
C GLY A 47 -3.51 11.46 11.90
N ARG A 48 -3.51 12.70 11.38
CA ARG A 48 -4.17 13.87 11.97
C ARG A 48 -5.21 14.42 10.98
N LEU A 49 -6.20 15.15 11.48
CA LEU A 49 -7.16 15.87 10.62
C LEU A 49 -6.42 16.76 9.61
N ASN A 50 -6.98 16.92 8.41
CA ASN A 50 -6.44 17.73 7.31
C ASN A 50 -5.08 17.26 6.76
N ARG A 51 -4.69 16.00 6.98
CA ARG A 51 -3.53 15.40 6.31
C ARG A 51 -3.99 14.30 5.37
N LEU A 52 -3.56 14.36 4.11
CA LEU A 52 -3.77 13.27 3.18
C LEU A 52 -3.02 12.02 3.67
N PRO A 53 -3.71 10.89 3.82
CA PRO A 53 -3.04 9.66 4.20
C PRO A 53 -2.21 9.12 3.04
N SER A 54 -1.10 8.47 3.37
CA SER A 54 -0.15 7.95 2.37
C SER A 54 0.06 6.45 2.53
N ALA A 55 0.21 5.75 1.41
CA ALA A 55 0.58 4.35 1.34
C ALA A 55 2.06 4.17 0.95
N GLY A 56 2.58 2.98 1.26
CA GLY A 56 3.75 2.40 0.61
C GLY A 56 3.28 1.25 -0.27
N VAL A 57 4.02 0.98 -1.34
CA VAL A 57 3.84 -0.16 -2.25
C VAL A 57 4.98 -1.14 -2.10
#